data_AF-A0A2M7NBS2-F1
#
_entry.id   AF-A0A2M7NBS2-F1
#
_cell.length_a   1.000
_cell.length_b   1.000
_cell.length_c   1.000
_cell.angle_alpha   90.00
_cell.angle_beta   90.00
_cell.angle_gamma   90.00
#
_symmetry.space_group_name_H-M   'P 1'
#
loop_
_entity.id
_entity.type
_entity.pdbx_description
1 polymer ?
#
loop_
_entity_poly.entity_id
_entity_poly.type
_entity_poly.pdbx_seq_one_letter_code
_entity_poly.pdbx_strand_id
1 'polypeptide(L)'
;MDSLQRIYKLHQVISARRHPVSCQTLQAELGCSRATVRRIITELRLYFNAPLEYDRSHNGYRYATGEGQSFELPGLWFSSTEIYALLTTQQLLAQVQPGLFDAQLKPVRERIEK
;
A
#
# COMPACT_ATOMS: atom_id res chain seq x y z
N MET A 1 -3.54 -11.20 -12.45
CA MET A 1 -3.62 -10.27 -11.31
C MET A 1 -2.26 -10.26 -10.65
N ASP A 2 -1.62 -9.10 -10.70
CA ASP A 2 -0.19 -8.92 -10.45
C ASP A 2 0.14 -9.23 -8.98
N SER A 3 1.16 -10.05 -8.71
CA SER A 3 1.53 -10.46 -7.35
C SER A 3 1.75 -9.26 -6.42
N LEU A 4 2.26 -8.16 -6.98
CA LEU A 4 2.45 -6.89 -6.29
C LEU A 4 1.13 -6.26 -5.82
N GLN A 5 0.08 -6.26 -6.64
CA GLN A 5 -1.22 -5.69 -6.24
C GLN A 5 -1.77 -6.36 -4.97
N ARG A 6 -1.54 -7.67 -4.82
CA ARG A 6 -1.95 -8.41 -3.62
C ARG A 6 -1.10 -8.05 -2.39
N ILE A 7 0.18 -7.78 -2.58
CA ILE A 7 1.08 -7.30 -1.52
C ILE A 7 0.61 -5.93 -1.03
N TYR A 8 0.27 -5.01 -1.94
CA TYR A 8 -0.28 -3.70 -1.58
C TYR A 8 -1.60 -3.82 -0.83
N LYS A 9 -2.53 -4.65 -1.33
CA LYS A 9 -3.81 -4.85 -0.67
C LYS A 9 -3.64 -5.44 0.74
N LEU A 10 -2.73 -6.41 0.90
CA LEU A 10 -2.38 -6.97 2.22
C LEU A 10 -1.88 -5.86 3.16
N HIS A 11 -0.94 -5.05 2.70
CA HIS A 11 -0.38 -3.96 3.47
C HIS A 11 -1.44 -2.93 3.87
N GLN A 12 -2.31 -2.52 2.94
CA GLN A 12 -3.38 -1.56 3.21
C GLN A 12 -4.33 -2.07 4.30
N VAL A 13 -4.70 -3.36 4.27
CA VAL A 13 -5.58 -3.95 5.29
C VAL A 13 -4.92 -3.99 6.67
N ILE A 14 -3.61 -4.27 6.75
CA ILE A 14 -2.89 -4.36 8.02
C ILE A 14 -2.53 -2.97 8.56
N SER A 15 -2.16 -2.03 7.69
CA SER A 15 -1.80 -0.66 8.05
C SER A 15 -3.02 0.18 8.49
N ALA A 16 -4.18 -0.04 7.86
CA ALA A 16 -5.41 0.67 8.23
C ALA A 16 -5.99 0.27 9.60
N ARG A 17 -5.51 -0.83 10.21
CA ARG A 17 -6.06 -1.37 11.45
C ARG A 17 -5.05 -1.27 12.58
N ARG A 18 -5.47 -0.68 13.71
CA ARG A 18 -4.67 -0.64 14.95
C ARG A 18 -4.57 -2.00 15.64
N HIS A 19 -5.51 -2.90 15.37
CA HIS A 19 -5.56 -4.23 15.98
C HIS A 19 -5.06 -5.31 15.01
N PRO A 20 -4.51 -6.43 15.53
CA PRO A 20 -4.07 -7.56 14.71
C PRO A 20 -5.18 -8.09 13.81
N VAL A 21 -4.85 -8.30 12.53
CA VAL A 21 -5.81 -8.77 11.52
C VAL A 21 -5.75 -10.29 11.40
N SER A 22 -6.89 -10.95 11.64
CA SER A 22 -6.98 -12.41 11.54
C SER A 22 -6.69 -12.91 10.12
N CYS A 23 -6.16 -14.12 10.00
CA CYS A 23 -5.91 -14.75 8.70
C CYS A 23 -7.21 -14.98 7.91
N GLN A 24 -8.35 -15.15 8.59
CA GLN A 24 -9.66 -15.31 7.94
C GLN A 24 -10.11 -13.99 7.29
N THR A 25 -9.93 -12.87 7.97
CA THR A 25 -10.22 -11.54 7.42
C THR A 25 -9.34 -11.25 6.20
N LEU A 26 -8.05 -11.57 6.26
CA LEU A 26 -7.14 -11.39 5.13
C LEU A 26 -7.57 -12.24 3.92
N GLN A 27 -8.04 -13.48 4.13
CA GLN A 27 -8.57 -14.31 3.04
C GLN A 27 -9.82 -13.70 2.39
N ALA A 28 -10.74 -13.15 3.19
CA ALA A 28 -11.95 -12.49 2.69
C ALA A 28 -11.62 -11.22 1.90
N GLU A 29 -10.75 -10.35 2.43
CA GLU A 29 -10.36 -9.08 1.82
C GLU A 29 -9.55 -9.28 0.53
N LEU A 30 -8.62 -10.24 0.52
CA LEU A 30 -7.79 -10.53 -0.65
C LEU A 30 -8.46 -11.49 -1.63
N GLY A 31 -9.57 -12.13 -1.25
CA GLY A 31 -10.28 -13.13 -2.07
C GLY A 31 -9.40 -14.31 -2.44
N CYS A 32 -8.52 -14.77 -1.54
CA CYS A 32 -7.53 -15.81 -1.84
C CYS A 32 -7.39 -16.82 -0.71
N SER A 33 -6.76 -17.97 -1.02
CA SER A 33 -6.58 -19.06 -0.07
C SER A 33 -5.61 -18.68 1.07
N ARG A 34 -5.74 -19.36 2.21
CA ARG A 34 -4.80 -19.24 3.33
C ARG A 34 -3.33 -19.41 2.93
N ALA A 35 -3.05 -20.36 2.02
CA ALA A 35 -1.69 -20.60 1.53
C ALA A 35 -1.15 -19.39 0.76
N THR A 36 -1.99 -18.76 -0.06
CA THR A 36 -1.66 -17.54 -0.80
C THR A 36 -1.40 -16.38 0.14
N VAL A 37 -2.26 -16.13 1.14
CA VAL A 37 -2.04 -15.08 2.14
C VAL A 37 -0.69 -15.28 2.85
N ARG A 38 -0.39 -16.51 3.27
CA ARG A 38 0.87 -16.81 3.97
C ARG A 38 2.08 -16.58 3.08
N ARG A 39 2.00 -16.93 1.79
CA ARG A 39 3.04 -16.64 0.80
C ARG A 39 3.25 -15.13 0.63
N ILE A 40 2.18 -14.36 0.49
CA ILE A 40 2.26 -12.88 0.34
C ILE A 40 2.89 -12.26 1.59
N ILE A 41 2.53 -12.71 2.80
CA ILE A 41 3.15 -12.24 4.05
C ILE A 41 4.66 -12.53 4.04
N THR A 42 5.07 -13.72 3.59
CA THR A 42 6.48 -14.08 3.46
C THR A 42 7.19 -13.19 2.43
N GLU A 43 6.60 -12.95 1.26
CA GLU A 43 7.15 -12.04 0.24
C GLU A 43 7.30 -10.61 0.78
N LEU A 44 6.28 -10.12 1.50
CA LEU A 44 6.27 -8.79 2.11
C LEU A 44 7.39 -8.64 3.16
N ARG A 45 7.66 -9.69 3.95
CA ARG A 45 8.79 -9.71 4.90
C ARG A 45 10.15 -9.77 4.19
N LEU A 46 10.30 -10.66 3.20
CA LEU A 46 11.59 -10.93 2.56
C LEU A 46 12.03 -9.81 1.61
N TYR A 47 11.12 -9.30 0.78
CA TYR A 47 11.46 -8.35 -0.27
C TYR A 47 11.32 -6.90 0.17
N PHE A 48 10.40 -6.60 1.09
CA PHE A 48 10.11 -5.24 1.54
C PHE A 48 10.58 -4.97 2.97
N ASN A 49 11.26 -5.93 3.61
CA ASN A 49 11.72 -5.84 5.01
C ASN A 49 10.62 -5.40 5.97
N ALA A 50 9.38 -5.83 5.69
CA ALA A 50 8.22 -5.41 6.45
C ALA A 50 8.25 -6.01 7.87
N PRO A 51 8.15 -5.19 8.94
CA PRO A 51 8.18 -5.65 10.31
C PRO A 51 6.81 -6.21 10.71
N LEU A 52 6.40 -7.32 10.11
CA LEU A 52 5.15 -8.01 10.44
C LEU A 52 5.36 -9.00 11.58
N GLU A 53 4.49 -8.95 12.57
CA GLU A 53 4.42 -9.88 13.70
C GLU A 53 3.09 -10.64 13.70
N TYR A 54 3.12 -11.84 14.25
CA TYR A 54 1.92 -12.61 14.52
C TYR A 54 1.60 -12.53 16.01
N ASP A 55 0.50 -11.86 16.34
CA ASP A 55 -0.05 -11.81 17.69
C ASP A 55 -0.85 -13.09 17.96
N ARG A 56 -0.34 -13.93 18.87
CA ARG A 56 -0.99 -15.18 19.28
C ARG A 56 -2.24 -14.94 20.13
N SER A 57 -2.27 -13.87 20.92
CA SER A 57 -3.38 -13.54 21.81
C SER A 57 -4.63 -13.14 21.02
N HIS A 58 -4.44 -12.42 19.92
CA HIS A 58 -5.52 -11.98 19.02
C HIS A 58 -5.62 -12.80 17.73
N ASN A 59 -4.78 -13.84 17.58
CA ASN A 59 -4.75 -14.73 16.42
C ASN A 59 -4.66 -13.98 15.07
N GLY A 60 -3.78 -12.98 14.99
CA GLY A 60 -3.74 -12.06 13.86
C GLY A 60 -2.36 -11.49 13.56
N TYR A 61 -2.23 -10.84 12.40
CA TYR A 61 -1.01 -10.18 11.96
C TYR A 61 -1.07 -8.68 12.21
N ARG A 62 0.02 -8.10 12.72
CA ARG A 62 0.18 -6.66 12.93
C ARG A 62 1.57 -6.20 12.53
N TYR A 63 1.76 -4.90 12.34
CA TYR A 63 3.10 -4.32 12.27
C TYR A 63 3.69 -4.18 13.68
N ALA A 64 4.97 -4.52 13.80
CA ALA A 64 5.73 -4.54 15.05
C ALA A 64 6.33 -3.18 15.43
N THR A 65 6.21 -2.17 14.58
CA THR A 65 6.77 -0.84 14.85
C THR A 65 6.16 -0.24 16.11
N GLY A 66 7.03 0.39 16.92
CA GLY A 66 6.64 1.06 18.16
C GLY A 66 5.53 2.08 17.92
N GLU A 67 4.70 2.29 18.94
CA GLU A 67 3.53 3.18 18.90
C GLU A 67 3.86 4.51 18.19
N GLY A 68 3.38 4.66 16.95
CA GLY A 68 3.55 5.88 16.15
C GLY A 68 4.35 5.75 14.85
N GLN A 69 5.10 4.67 14.63
CA GLN A 69 5.74 4.42 13.32
C GLN A 69 4.87 3.49 12.46
N SER A 70 4.21 4.05 11.44
CA SER A 70 3.58 3.23 10.41
C SER A 70 4.67 2.72 9.48
N PHE A 71 4.74 1.40 9.26
CA PHE A 71 5.54 0.87 8.17
C PHE A 71 4.92 1.39 6.87
N GLU A 72 5.67 2.16 6.09
CA GLU A 72 5.25 2.59 4.77
C GLU A 72 5.90 1.67 3.73
N LEU A 73 5.08 1.06 2.89
CA LEU A 73 5.59 0.36 1.72
C LEU A 73 6.20 1.38 0.75
N PRO A 74 7.48 1.23 0.33
CA PRO A 74 8.05 2.11 -0.68
C PRO A 74 7.28 2.00 -2.00
N GLY A 75 6.75 3.14 -2.45
CA GLY A 75 6.29 3.38 -3.81
C GLY A 75 4.79 3.23 -4.03
N LEU A 76 4.18 4.32 -4.50
CA LEU A 76 2.98 4.30 -5.33
C LEU A 76 3.34 3.65 -6.66
N TRP A 77 3.00 2.38 -6.85
CA TRP A 77 3.07 1.76 -8.18
C TRP A 77 1.71 1.91 -8.83
N PHE A 78 1.50 3.09 -9.41
CA PHE A 78 0.36 3.32 -10.28
C PHE A 78 0.47 2.38 -11.48
N SER A 79 -0.62 1.69 -11.82
CA SER A 79 -0.72 1.03 -13.12
C SER A 79 -0.59 2.06 -14.25
N SER A 80 -0.27 1.60 -15.46
CA SER A 80 -0.16 2.49 -16.64
C SER A 80 -1.39 3.39 -16.80
N THR A 81 -2.58 2.82 -16.57
CA THR A 81 -3.86 3.52 -16.60
C THR A 81 -4.01 4.55 -15.48
N GLU A 82 -3.58 4.24 -14.27
CA GLU A 82 -3.64 5.17 -13.13
C GLU A 82 -2.65 6.33 -13.29
N ILE A 83 -1.46 6.09 -13.87
CA ILE A 83 -0.52 7.16 -14.25
C ILE A 83 -1.17 8.07 -15.29
N TYR A 84 -1.78 7.49 -16.33
CA TYR A 84 -2.48 8.27 -17.35
C TYR A 84 -3.64 9.08 -16.76
N ALA A 85 -4.42 8.48 -15.86
CA ALA A 85 -5.52 9.16 -15.18
C ALA A 85 -5.01 10.33 -14.31
N LEU A 86 -3.92 10.12 -13.56
CA LEU A 86 -3.29 11.17 -12.75
C LEU A 86 -2.73 12.30 -13.60
N LEU A 87 -2.02 11.96 -14.69
CA LEU A 87 -1.46 12.95 -15.60
C LEU A 87 -2.57 13.76 -16.28
N THR A 88 -3.63 13.11 -16.73
CA THR A 88 -4.80 13.77 -17.34
C THR A 88 -5.50 14.66 -16.32
N THR A 89 -5.69 14.18 -15.08
CA THR A 89 -6.26 14.98 -13.99
C THR A 89 -5.39 16.21 -13.70
N GLN A 90 -4.07 16.05 -13.67
CA GLN A 90 -3.14 17.17 -13.49
C GLN A 90 -3.24 18.18 -14.65
N GLN A 91 -3.31 17.73 -15.90
CA GLN A 91 -3.45 18.61 -17.06
C GLN A 91 -4.77 19.39 -17.04
N LEU A 92 -5.88 18.73 -16.72
CA LEU A 92 -7.18 19.38 -16.58
C LEU A 92 -7.18 20.38 -15.43
N LEU A 93 -6.59 20.02 -14.28
CA LEU A 93 -6.54 20.90 -13.12
C LEU A 93 -5.65 22.14 -13.36
N ALA A 94 -4.55 21.97 -14.10
CA ALA A 94 -3.69 23.08 -14.52
C ALA A 94 -4.39 24.05 -15.48
N GLN A 95 -5.32 23.56 -16.31
CA GLN A 95 -6.14 24.40 -17.20
C GLN A 95 -7.25 25.15 -16.46
N VAL A 96 -7.80 24.58 -15.38
CA VAL A 96 -8.92 25.18 -14.64
C VAL A 96 -8.44 26.31 -13.71
N GLN A 97 -7.30 26.16 -13.03
CA GLN A 97 -6.74 27.26 -12.24
C GLN A 97 -5.22 27.15 -12.07
N PRO A 98 -4.43 27.91 -12.85
CA PRO A 98 -2.98 27.90 -12.71
C PRO A 98 -2.57 28.43 -11.32
N GLY A 99 -1.79 27.62 -10.59
CA GLY A 99 -1.15 28.02 -9.32
C GLY A 99 -1.78 27.48 -8.03
N LEU A 100 -2.95 26.82 -8.08
CA LEU A 100 -3.65 26.40 -6.85
C LEU A 100 -2.96 25.23 -6.11
N PHE A 101 -2.22 24.37 -6.83
CA PHE A 101 -1.60 23.16 -6.26
C PHE A 101 -0.09 23.02 -6.55
N ASP A 102 0.55 24.08 -7.02
CA ASP A 102 1.96 24.06 -7.46
C ASP A 102 2.93 23.64 -6.34
N ALA A 103 2.63 24.04 -5.10
CA ALA A 103 3.44 23.70 -3.92
C ALA A 103 3.26 22.25 -3.45
N GLN A 104 2.07 21.66 -3.61
CA GLN A 104 1.77 20.29 -3.14
C GLN A 104 2.17 19.23 -4.17
N LEU A 105 2.21 19.58 -5.45
CA LEU A 105 2.49 18.65 -6.56
C LEU A 105 3.95 18.65 -7.04
N LYS A 106 4.77 19.62 -6.60
CA LYS A 106 6.23 19.64 -6.82
C LYS A 106 6.94 18.29 -6.56
N PRO A 107 6.77 17.66 -5.38
CA PRO A 107 7.49 16.42 -5.07
C PRO A 107 7.03 15.22 -5.93
N VAL A 108 5.83 15.28 -6.51
CA VAL A 108 5.33 14.24 -7.43
C VAL A 108 5.92 14.44 -8.83
N ARG A 109 6.02 15.68 -9.32
CA ARG A 109 6.68 16.00 -10.61
C ARG A 109 8.14 15.56 -10.64
N GLU A 110 8.91 15.87 -9.60
CA GLU A 110 10.33 15.49 -9.51
C GLU A 110 10.57 13.97 -9.51
N ARG A 111 9.55 13.18 -9.15
CA ARG A 111 9.61 11.71 -9.15
C ARG A 111 9.21 11.07 -10.47
N ILE A 112 8.55 11.80 -11.38
CA ILE A 112 8.08 11.30 -12.68
C ILE A 112 9.06 11.69 -13.80
N GLU A 113 9.80 12.79 -13.65
CA GLU A 113 10.79 13.28 -14.64
C GLU A 113 12.19 12.61 -14.52
N LYS A 114 12.35 11.61 -13.64
CA LYS A 114 13.52 10.71 -13.59
C LYS A 114 13.15 9.33 -14.08
#